data_AF-A0AA50YXY9-F1
#
_entry.id   AF-A0AA50YXY9-F1
#
_cell.length_a   1.000
_cell.length_b   1.000
_cell.length_c   1.000
_cell.angle_alpha   90.00
_cell.angle_beta   90.00
_cell.angle_gamma   90.00
#
_symmetry.space_group_name_H-M   'P 1'
#
loop_
_entity.id
_entity.type
_entity.pdbx_description
1 polymer ?
#
loop_
_entity_poly.entity_id
_entity_poly.type
_entity_poly.pdbx_seq_one_letter_code
_entity_poly.pdbx_strand_id
1 'polypeptide(L)'
;VTITGFDLTSYRQCLSKWNHAVELMYQQCKSLGAARCLLVRYEALVLAPERTLRRVLAFLDLPWDDSVLHHERYINQPNGVALS
;
A
#
# COMPACT_ATOMS: atom_id res chain seq x y z
N VAL A 1 12.12 -13.31 3.16
CA VAL A 1 12.40 -11.91 2.78
C VAL A 1 13.12 -11.24 3.95
N THR A 2 14.35 -10.77 3.75
CA THR A 2 15.05 -9.91 4.72
C THR A 2 15.02 -8.49 4.20
N ILE A 3 14.69 -7.53 5.06
CA ILE A 3 14.75 -6.11 4.70
C ILE A 3 16.18 -5.65 4.97
N THR A 4 16.93 -5.34 3.91
CA THR A 4 18.34 -4.94 4.02
C THR A 4 18.49 -3.83 5.06
N GLY A 5 19.41 -4.05 6.01
CA GLY A 5 19.68 -3.12 7.10
C GLY A 5 18.76 -3.25 8.32
N PHE A 6 17.75 -4.12 8.35
CA PHE A 6 16.96 -4.37 9.56
C PHE A 6 17.52 -5.58 10.33
N ASP A 7 17.86 -5.38 11.60
CA ASP A 7 18.04 -6.46 12.56
C ASP A 7 16.67 -6.96 13.03
N LEU A 8 16.21 -8.05 12.42
CA LEU A 8 14.90 -8.66 12.68
C LEU A 8 14.80 -9.32 14.06
N THR A 9 15.91 -9.47 14.79
CA THR A 9 15.88 -9.97 16.18
C THR A 9 15.64 -8.84 17.19
N SER A 10 15.75 -7.58 16.76
CA SER A 10 15.59 -6.39 17.61
C SER A 10 14.35 -5.59 17.22
N TYR A 11 13.26 -5.79 17.97
CA TYR A 11 12.04 -4.97 17.83
C TYR A 11 12.32 -3.47 17.93
N ARG A 12 13.20 -3.07 18.85
CA ARG A 12 13.60 -1.67 19.02
C ARG A 12 14.22 -1.12 17.74
N GLN A 13 15.21 -1.81 17.17
CA GLN A 13 15.87 -1.34 15.96
C GLN A 13 14.89 -1.33 14.78
N CYS A 14 14.07 -2.38 14.63
CA CYS A 14 13.06 -2.46 13.58
C CYS A 14 12.08 -1.29 13.65
N LEU A 15 11.51 -0.99 14.82
CA LEU A 15 10.57 0.12 14.99
C LEU A 15 11.24 1.48 14.79
N SER A 16 12.48 1.68 15.25
CA SER A 16 13.21 2.93 15.00
C SER A 16 13.48 3.15 13.50
N LYS A 17 13.87 2.10 12.76
CA LYS A 17 14.10 2.19 11.32
C LYS A 17 12.81 2.35 10.54
N TRP A 18 11.75 1.63 10.92
CA TRP A 18 10.42 1.80 10.37
C TRP A 18 9.93 3.24 10.53
N ASN A 19 10.08 3.82 11.74
CA ASN A 19 9.67 5.19 12.02
C ASN A 19 10.38 6.18 11.11
N HIS A 20 11.71 6.07 10.99
CA HIS A 20 12.49 6.94 10.12
C HIS A 20 12.09 6.82 8.64
N ALA A 21 11.91 5.60 8.15
CA ALA A 21 11.51 5.36 6.76
C ALA A 21 10.11 5.93 6.46
N VAL A 22 9.12 5.61 7.29
CA VAL A 22 7.74 6.07 7.11
C VAL A 22 7.61 7.58 7.28
N GLU A 23 8.36 8.19 8.21
CA GLU A 23 8.39 9.64 8.37
C GLU A 23 8.85 10.34 7.09
N LEU A 24 9.96 9.90 6.49
CA LEU A 24 10.46 10.46 5.23
C LEU A 24 9.44 10.31 4.09
N MET A 25 8.90 9.11 3.90
CA MET A 25 7.89 8.84 2.87
C MET A 25 6.63 9.69 3.08
N TYR A 26 6.18 9.84 4.33
CA TYR A 26 5.02 10.64 4.67
C TYR A 26 5.23 12.13 4.39
N GLN A 27 6.38 12.69 4.78
CA GLN A 27 6.68 14.11 4.51
C GLN A 27 6.77 14.39 3.01
N GLN A 28 7.40 13.50 2.24
CA GLN A 28 7.45 13.61 0.78
C GLN A 28 6.04 13.57 0.16
N CYS A 29 5.22 12.59 0.55
CA CYS A 29 3.83 12.49 0.12
C CYS A 29 3.05 13.76 0.41
N LYS A 30 3.21 14.33 1.62
CA LYS A 30 2.56 15.57 2.03
C LYS A 30 3.04 16.77 1.18
N SER A 31 4.33 16.87 0.88
CA SER A 31 4.88 17.95 0.05
C SER A 31 4.40 17.92 -1.40
N LEU A 32 4.11 16.73 -1.94
CA LEU A 32 3.53 16.58 -3.29
C LEU A 32 2.08 17.05 -3.38
N GLY A 33 1.39 17.10 -2.23
CA GLY A 33 0.00 17.50 -2.12
C GLY A 33 -1.00 16.41 -2.48
N ALA A 34 -2.25 16.63 -2.09
CA ALA A 34 -3.33 15.63 -2.17
C ALA A 34 -3.73 15.24 -3.60
N ALA A 35 -3.33 16.00 -4.62
CA ALA A 35 -3.55 15.67 -6.02
C ALA A 35 -2.51 14.70 -6.60
N ARG A 36 -1.39 14.48 -5.90
CA ARG A 36 -0.27 13.67 -6.40
C ARG A 36 0.12 12.52 -5.48
N CYS A 37 -0.26 12.56 -4.20
CA CYS A 37 -0.04 11.46 -3.29
C CYS A 37 -1.26 11.23 -2.37
N LEU A 38 -1.68 9.97 -2.28
CA LEU A 38 -2.78 9.52 -1.44
C LEU A 38 -2.26 8.59 -0.34
N LEU A 39 -2.47 8.97 0.93
CA LEU A 39 -2.21 8.08 2.06
C LEU A 39 -3.34 7.04 2.18
N VAL A 40 -2.99 5.76 2.05
CA VAL A 40 -3.91 4.63 2.25
C VAL A 40 -3.50 3.88 3.51
N ARG A 41 -4.39 3.81 4.50
CA ARG A 41 -4.15 3.07 5.74
C ARG A 41 -4.51 1.60 5.54
N TYR A 42 -3.58 0.71 5.84
CA TYR A 42 -3.79 -0.73 5.71
C TYR A 42 -5.00 -1.22 6.52
N GLU A 43 -5.15 -0.76 7.77
CA GLU A 43 -6.26 -1.22 8.62
C GLU A 43 -7.63 -0.80 8.04
N ALA A 44 -7.70 0.40 7.46
CA ALA A 44 -8.93 0.87 6.81
C ALA A 44 -9.22 0.09 5.52
N LEU A 45 -8.18 -0.26 4.76
CA LEU A 45 -8.30 -1.08 3.55
C LEU A 45 -8.86 -2.47 3.88
N VAL A 46 -8.32 -3.17 4.88
CA VAL A 46 -8.79 -4.53 5.21
C VAL A 46 -10.17 -4.55 5.88
N LEU A 47 -10.51 -3.52 6.67
CA LEU A 47 -11.83 -3.42 7.32
C LEU A 47 -12.94 -2.97 6.38
N ALA A 48 -12.61 -2.18 5.36
CA ALA A 48 -13.58 -1.62 4.41
C ALA A 48 -12.96 -1.52 3.00
N PRO A 49 -12.72 -2.66 2.32
CA PRO A 49 -11.96 -2.71 1.08
C PRO A 49 -12.61 -1.93 -0.05
N GLU A 50 -13.91 -2.14 -0.30
CA GLU A 50 -14.63 -1.44 -1.37
C GLU A 50 -14.60 0.08 -1.18
N ARG A 51 -14.94 0.56 0.01
CA ARG A 51 -14.90 2.01 0.33
C ARG A 51 -13.51 2.59 0.08
N THR A 52 -12.46 1.87 0.49
CA THR A 52 -11.08 2.34 0.33
C THR A 52 -10.64 2.32 -1.13
N LEU A 53 -10.92 1.24 -1.86
CA LEU A 53 -10.53 1.09 -3.26
C LEU A 53 -11.31 2.01 -4.21
N ARG A 54 -12.58 2.29 -3.94
CA ARG A 54 -13.34 3.34 -4.65
C ARG A 54 -12.64 4.70 -4.54
N ARG A 55 -12.18 5.07 -3.35
CA ARG A 55 -11.42 6.31 -3.13
C ARG A 55 -10.07 6.29 -3.87
N VAL A 56 -9.37 5.15 -3.89
CA VAL A 56 -8.09 5.00 -4.59
C VAL A 56 -8.26 5.14 -6.10
N LEU A 57 -9.21 4.42 -6.71
CA LEU A 57 -9.45 4.51 -8.15
C LEU A 57 -9.92 5.89 -8.59
N ALA A 58 -10.77 6.55 -7.79
CA ALA A 58 -11.18 7.93 -8.04
C ALA A 58 -10.00 8.92 -7.97
N PHE A 59 -9.06 8.71 -7.04
CA PHE A 59 -7.82 9.52 -6.97
C PHE A 59 -6.92 9.31 -8.19
N LEU A 60 -6.90 8.10 -8.76
CA LEU A 60 -6.11 7.75 -9.95
C LEU A 60 -6.83 8.09 -11.28
N ASP A 61 -8.04 8.63 -11.23
CA ASP A 61 -8.90 8.86 -12.39
C ASP A 61 -9.17 7.59 -13.23
N LEU A 62 -9.43 6.49 -12.52
CA LEU A 62 -9.76 5.19 -13.12
C LEU A 62 -11.22 4.81 -12.86
N PRO A 63 -11.91 4.18 -13.83
CA PRO A 63 -13.25 3.66 -13.60
C PRO A 63 -13.25 2.57 -12.53
N TRP A 64 -14.38 2.41 -11.83
CA TRP A 64 -14.58 1.30 -10.90
C TRP A 64 -14.69 -0.03 -11.66
N ASP A 65 -13.99 -1.05 -11.15
CA ASP A 65 -14.14 -2.44 -11.58
C ASP A 65 -14.18 -3.32 -10.32
N ASP A 66 -15.14 -4.26 -10.26
CA ASP A 66 -15.36 -5.11 -9.09
C ASP A 66 -14.21 -6.12 -8.85
N SER A 67 -13.43 -6.41 -9.90
CA SER A 67 -12.26 -7.32 -9.83
C SER A 67 -11.22 -6.90 -8.79
N VAL A 68 -11.16 -5.61 -8.41
CA VAL A 68 -10.24 -5.12 -7.37
C VAL A 68 -10.53 -5.71 -5.98
N LEU A 69 -11.74 -6.22 -5.75
CA LEU A 69 -12.14 -6.93 -4.54
C LEU A 69 -11.83 -8.43 -4.59
N HIS A 70 -11.48 -8.94 -5.77
CA HIS A 70 -11.32 -10.36 -6.06
C HIS A 70 -9.93 -10.67 -6.65
N HIS A 71 -8.92 -9.92 -6.21
CA HIS A 71 -7.54 -10.02 -6.69
C HIS A 71 -6.99 -11.47 -6.65
N GLU A 72 -7.43 -12.29 -5.70
CA GLU A 72 -7.05 -13.69 -5.56
C GLU A 72 -7.41 -14.56 -6.77
N ARG A 73 -8.45 -14.20 -7.52
CA ARG A 73 -8.90 -14.94 -8.71
C ARG A 73 -7.99 -14.74 -9.92
N TYR A 74 -7.12 -13.73 -9.87
CA TYR A 74 -6.25 -13.33 -10.97
C TYR A 74 -4.78 -13.68 -10.72
N ILE A 75 -4.45 -14.36 -9.63
CA ILE A 75 -3.10 -14.85 -9.38
C ILE A 75 -2.75 -15.94 -10.39
N ASN A 76 -1.58 -15.85 -11.03
CA ASN A 76 -1.07 -16.79 -12.05
C ASN A 76 -2.01 -16.99 -13.26
N GLN A 77 -2.93 -16.06 -13.52
CA GLN A 77 -3.77 -16.04 -14.72
C GLN A 77 -3.10 -15.22 -15.84
N PRO A 78 -3.51 -15.40 -17.12
CA PRO A 78 -3.07 -14.52 -18.20
C PRO A 78 -3.38 -13.04 -17.86
N ASN A 79 -2.37 -12.16 -17.97
CA ASN A 79 -2.42 -10.76 -17.54
C ASN A 79 -2.61 -10.52 -16.04
N GLY A 80 -2.52 -11.57 -15.22
CA GLY A 80 -2.58 -11.52 -13.77
C GLY A 80 -1.22 -11.32 -13.10
N VAL A 81 -1.23 -11.17 -11.78
CA VAL A 81 0.01 -11.09 -10.99
C VAL A 81 0.61 -12.48 -10.86
N ALA A 82 1.85 -12.65 -11.31
CA ALA A 82 2.63 -13.85 -11.06
C ALA A 82 3.20 -13.80 -9.64
N LEU A 83 2.93 -14.83 -8.84
CA LEU A 83 3.59 -15.02 -7.54
C LEU A 83 4.63 -16.12 -7.68
N SER A 84 5.90 -15.75 -7.55
CA SER A 84 7.08 -16.63 -7.52
C SER A 84 7.36 -17.15 -6.12
#